data_AF-A0A1H9GMW9-F1
#
_entry.id   AF-A0A1H9GMW9-F1
#
_cell.length_a   1.000
_cell.length_b   1.000
_cell.length_c   1.000
_cell.angle_alpha   90.00
_cell.angle_beta   90.00
_cell.angle_gamma   90.00
#
_symmetry.space_group_name_H-M   'P 1'
#
loop_
_entity.id
_entity.type
_entity.pdbx_description
1 polymer ?
#
loop_
_entity_poly.entity_id
_entity_poly.type
_entity_poly.pdbx_seq_one_letter_code
_entity_poly.pdbx_strand_id
1 'polypeptide(L)'
;MATQSINVTDLDGENGFRLVGAQGYGSSDILVSSAGDFNGDGLDDVILSGNNLGASYVVFGKTDGFDATLNLSDLNGSNGFRLDFRANSLSNAGDVNGDGFADLIIGVPYTTTLALRCRLG
;
A
#
# COMPACT_ATOMS: atom_id res chain seq x y z
N MET A 1 -8.92 -14.31 26.46
CA MET A 1 -10.03 -14.13 25.50
C MET A 1 -9.70 -14.97 24.28
N ALA A 2 -10.63 -15.80 23.81
CA ALA A 2 -10.39 -16.64 22.64
C ALA A 2 -10.17 -15.75 21.42
N THR A 3 -9.05 -15.90 20.73
CA THR A 3 -8.86 -15.33 19.40
C THR A 3 -9.84 -16.03 18.46
N GLN A 4 -10.93 -15.34 18.19
CA GLN A 4 -11.92 -15.74 17.20
C GLN A 4 -11.24 -15.58 15.84
N SER A 5 -11.17 -16.66 15.06
CA SER A 5 -10.74 -16.59 13.66
C SER A 5 -11.61 -15.56 12.94
N ILE A 6 -10.99 -14.56 12.31
CA ILE A 6 -11.70 -13.59 11.48
C ILE A 6 -11.79 -14.19 10.07
N ASN A 7 -13.02 -14.42 9.57
CA ASN A 7 -13.18 -14.71 8.15
C ASN A 7 -13.11 -13.42 7.38
N VAL A 8 -12.32 -13.39 6.31
CA VAL A 8 -12.22 -12.21 5.46
C VAL A 8 -13.56 -11.80 4.85
N THR A 9 -14.50 -12.75 4.69
CA THR A 9 -15.86 -12.46 4.19
C THR A 9 -16.75 -11.73 5.19
N ASP A 10 -16.38 -11.74 6.47
CA ASP A 10 -17.14 -11.09 7.55
C ASP A 10 -16.65 -9.66 7.80
N LEU A 11 -15.67 -9.19 7.00
CA LEU A 11 -15.14 -7.84 7.08
C LEU A 11 -16.14 -6.82 6.55
N ASP A 12 -16.42 -5.77 7.33
CA ASP A 12 -17.48 -4.79 7.04
C ASP A 12 -17.00 -3.33 6.98
N GLY A 13 -15.72 -3.08 7.24
CA GLY A 13 -15.12 -1.74 7.31
C GLY A 13 -14.96 -1.22 8.74
N GLU A 14 -15.79 -1.68 9.68
CA GLU A 14 -15.65 -1.37 11.11
C GLU A 14 -14.69 -2.34 11.80
N ASN A 15 -14.77 -3.63 11.45
CA ASN A 15 -13.93 -4.69 11.99
C ASN A 15 -12.67 -5.00 11.14
N GLY A 16 -12.50 -4.29 10.02
CA GLY A 16 -11.43 -4.44 9.04
C GLY A 16 -11.95 -4.38 7.61
N PHE A 17 -11.04 -4.44 6.63
CA PHE A 17 -11.38 -4.32 5.22
C PHE A 17 -10.45 -5.18 4.34
N ARG A 18 -10.85 -5.36 3.09
CA ARG A 18 -10.09 -6.12 2.09
C ARG A 18 -9.59 -5.21 0.98
N LEU A 19 -8.32 -5.38 0.63
CA LEU A 19 -7.75 -4.84 -0.60
C LEU A 19 -7.91 -5.85 -1.72
N VAL A 20 -8.57 -5.44 -2.81
CA VAL A 20 -8.82 -6.31 -3.96
C VAL A 20 -8.09 -5.75 -5.18
N GLY A 21 -7.20 -6.57 -5.74
CA GLY A 21 -6.46 -6.22 -6.95
C GLY A 21 -7.33 -6.21 -8.21
N ALA A 22 -6.85 -5.49 -9.24
CA ALA A 22 -7.54 -5.36 -10.52
C ALA A 22 -7.58 -6.65 -11.36
N GLN A 23 -6.77 -7.67 -11.05
CA GLN A 23 -6.72 -8.94 -11.77
C GLN A 23 -6.84 -10.14 -10.80
N GLY A 24 -7.89 -10.94 -10.96
CA GLY A 24 -8.31 -11.99 -10.03
C GLY A 24 -7.61 -13.33 -10.21
N TYR A 25 -6.27 -13.36 -10.21
CA TYR A 25 -5.53 -14.63 -10.22
C TYR A 25 -5.24 -15.09 -8.78
N GLY A 26 -5.52 -16.37 -8.49
CA GLY A 26 -5.27 -17.00 -7.19
C GLY A 26 -3.81 -16.86 -6.76
N SER A 27 -3.59 -16.57 -5.47
CA SER A 27 -2.32 -16.25 -4.78
C SER A 27 -1.09 -17.01 -5.30
N SER A 28 0.06 -16.34 -5.49
CA SER A 28 1.07 -16.24 -4.43
C SER A 28 2.02 -15.03 -4.61
N ASP A 29 2.44 -14.46 -3.48
CA ASP A 29 3.37 -13.33 -3.31
C ASP A 29 2.76 -11.93 -3.45
N ILE A 30 2.02 -11.51 -2.42
CA ILE A 30 1.78 -10.09 -2.12
C ILE A 30 2.82 -9.66 -1.08
N LEU A 31 3.66 -8.70 -1.46
CA LEU A 31 4.50 -7.93 -0.55
C LEU A 31 3.65 -6.82 0.04
N VAL A 32 3.70 -6.65 1.36
CA VAL A 32 3.07 -5.54 2.06
C VAL A 32 4.10 -4.93 2.99
N SER A 33 4.13 -3.60 3.06
CA SER A 33 4.91 -2.86 4.04
C SER A 33 4.14 -1.60 4.47
N SER A 34 4.44 -1.09 5.66
CA SER A 34 4.07 0.29 5.99
C SER A 34 4.80 1.22 5.02
N ALA A 35 4.12 2.27 4.57
CA ALA A 35 4.72 3.36 3.82
C ALA A 35 5.04 4.58 4.70
N GLY A 36 4.71 4.54 5.99
CA GLY A 36 4.69 5.73 6.86
C GLY A 36 3.66 6.74 6.37
N ASP A 37 3.68 7.95 6.92
CA ASP A 37 2.88 9.07 6.43
C ASP A 37 3.48 9.65 5.13
N PHE A 38 3.13 9.05 4.00
CA PHE A 38 3.72 9.37 2.69
C PHE A 38 3.06 10.61 2.07
N ASN A 39 1.82 10.92 2.45
CA ASN A 39 1.08 12.08 1.95
C ASN A 39 1.08 13.28 2.92
N GLY A 40 1.63 13.14 4.13
CA GLY A 40 1.81 14.18 5.14
C GLY A 40 0.53 14.56 5.89
N ASP A 41 -0.44 13.65 5.97
CA ASP A 41 -1.73 13.89 6.65
C ASP A 41 -1.75 13.46 8.12
N GLY A 42 -0.63 12.92 8.62
CA GLY A 42 -0.46 12.44 9.98
C GLY A 42 -0.91 11.00 10.19
N LEU A 43 -1.28 10.26 9.13
CA LEU A 43 -1.68 8.86 9.19
C LEU A 43 -0.70 7.99 8.40
N ASP A 44 -0.39 6.82 8.94
CA ASP A 44 0.46 5.86 8.24
C ASP A 44 -0.28 5.25 7.03
N ASP A 45 0.42 5.21 5.91
CA ASP A 45 0.00 4.63 4.65
C ASP A 45 0.52 3.19 4.50
N VAL A 46 -0.01 2.47 3.51
CA VAL A 46 0.40 1.10 3.19
C VAL A 46 0.86 1.01 1.74
N ILE A 47 2.00 0.35 1.52
CA ILE A 47 2.44 -0.06 0.18
C ILE A 47 2.30 -1.57 0.00
N LEU A 48 1.79 -1.96 -1.16
CA LEU A 48 1.67 -3.35 -1.56
C LEU A 48 2.13 -3.57 -3.00
N SER A 49 2.72 -4.73 -3.27
CA SER A 49 3.17 -5.17 -4.60
C SER A 49 2.90 -6.66 -4.74
N GLY A 50 2.58 -7.12 -5.94
CA GLY A 50 2.45 -8.55 -6.16
C GLY A 50 2.32 -8.91 -7.63
N ASN A 51 2.73 -10.12 -7.97
CA ASN A 51 2.64 -10.63 -9.35
C ASN A 51 1.23 -10.50 -9.92
N ASN A 52 0.22 -10.82 -9.10
CA ASN A 52 -1.18 -10.82 -9.53
C ASN A 52 -1.82 -9.43 -9.50
N LEU A 53 -1.21 -8.46 -8.82
CA LEU A 53 -1.68 -7.08 -8.85
C LEU A 53 -1.26 -6.36 -10.15
N GLY A 54 -0.26 -6.91 -10.86
CA GLY A 54 0.32 -6.35 -12.08
C GLY A 54 1.07 -5.02 -11.88
N ALA A 55 1.14 -4.53 -10.64
CA ALA A 55 1.67 -3.22 -10.26
C ALA A 55 1.92 -3.19 -8.75
N SER A 56 2.50 -2.10 -8.27
CA SER A 56 2.53 -1.76 -6.83
C SER A 56 1.52 -0.65 -6.55
N TYR A 57 1.08 -0.50 -5.31
CA TYR A 57 0.04 0.46 -4.92
C TYR A 57 0.39 1.04 -3.56
N VAL A 58 0.19 2.34 -3.40
CA VAL A 58 0.16 3.02 -2.10
C VAL A 58 -1.29 3.31 -1.79
N VAL A 59 -1.77 2.91 -0.62
CA VAL A 59 -3.12 3.19 -0.11
C VAL A 59 -2.97 4.14 1.07
N PHE A 60 -3.66 5.27 1.02
CA PHE A 60 -3.56 6.26 2.09
C PHE A 60 -4.38 5.87 3.30
N GLY A 61 -3.82 6.13 4.48
CA GLY A 61 -4.54 6.07 5.75
C GLY A 61 -5.69 7.08 5.77
N LYS A 62 -6.73 6.79 6.56
CA LYS A 62 -7.83 7.74 6.81
C LYS A 62 -8.54 7.44 8.13
N THR A 63 -9.13 8.47 8.73
CA THR A 63 -9.91 8.37 9.98
C THR A 63 -11.35 7.94 9.77
N ASP A 64 -11.91 8.19 8.58
CA ASP A 64 -13.34 7.94 8.30
C ASP A 64 -13.64 6.45 8.05
N GLY A 65 -12.67 5.56 8.32
CA GLY A 65 -12.76 4.13 8.09
C GLY A 65 -12.69 3.76 6.61
N PHE A 66 -12.56 2.47 6.33
CA PHE A 66 -12.62 1.92 4.96
C PHE A 66 -13.95 1.21 4.76
N ASP A 67 -14.41 1.12 3.51
CA ASP A 67 -15.46 0.16 3.17
C ASP A 67 -14.94 -1.27 3.38
N ALA A 68 -15.85 -2.24 3.56
CA ALA A 68 -15.55 -3.67 3.63
C ALA A 68 -14.55 -4.14 2.56
N THR A 69 -14.64 -3.57 1.36
CA THR A 69 -13.75 -3.85 0.23
C THR A 69 -13.32 -2.54 -0.44
N LEU A 70 -12.01 -2.37 -0.57
CA LEU A 70 -11.39 -1.33 -1.39
C LEU A 70 -10.76 -1.99 -2.62
N ASN A 71 -11.24 -1.65 -3.82
CA ASN A 71 -10.60 -2.09 -5.05
C ASN A 71 -9.42 -1.18 -5.36
N LEU A 72 -8.26 -1.77 -5.65
CA LEU A 72 -7.05 -1.03 -5.99
C LEU A 72 -7.17 -0.28 -7.33
N SER A 73 -8.14 -0.64 -8.16
CA SER A 73 -8.50 0.10 -9.38
C SER A 73 -9.14 1.46 -9.09
N ASP A 74 -9.68 1.66 -7.88
CA ASP A 74 -10.45 2.84 -7.51
C ASP A 74 -9.54 3.92 -6.86
N LEU A 75 -8.23 3.66 -6.80
CA LEU A 75 -7.23 4.62 -6.34
C LEU A 75 -7.09 5.77 -7.34
N ASN A 76 -7.18 7.00 -6.85
CA ASN A 76 -7.35 8.20 -7.68
C ASN A 76 -6.43 9.38 -7.29
N GLY A 77 -5.48 9.17 -6.39
CA GLY A 77 -4.56 10.19 -5.88
C GLY A 77 -5.02 10.86 -4.59
N SER A 78 -6.29 10.80 -4.23
CA SER A 78 -6.79 11.27 -2.92
C SER A 78 -6.90 10.17 -1.87
N ASN A 79 -6.95 8.90 -2.30
CA ASN A 79 -7.05 7.71 -1.43
C ASN A 79 -5.87 6.74 -1.61
N GLY A 80 -4.84 7.17 -2.35
CA GLY A 80 -3.72 6.34 -2.78
C GLY A 80 -3.51 6.39 -4.29
N PHE A 81 -2.53 5.65 -4.80
CA PHE A 81 -2.17 5.62 -6.22
C PHE A 81 -1.46 4.32 -6.62
N ARG A 82 -1.45 4.07 -7.93
CA ARG A 82 -0.75 2.94 -8.56
C ARG A 82 0.67 3.32 -8.99
N LEU A 83 1.58 2.38 -8.86
CA LEU A 83 2.96 2.40 -9.33
C LEU A 83 3.12 1.34 -10.42
N ASP A 84 3.42 1.75 -11.66
CA ASP A 84 3.47 0.88 -12.84
C ASP A 84 4.74 0.02 -12.92
N PHE A 85 5.14 -0.56 -11.79
CA PHE A 85 6.20 -1.56 -11.69
C PHE A 85 5.88 -2.56 -10.57
N ARG A 86 6.51 -3.74 -10.64
CA ARG A 86 6.44 -4.75 -9.58
C ARG A 86 7.68 -4.67 -8.71
N ALA A 87 7.49 -4.41 -7.42
CA ALA A 87 8.56 -4.53 -6.43
C ALA A 87 8.84 -6.00 -6.07
N ASN A 88 10.11 -6.31 -5.82
CA ASN A 88 10.59 -7.53 -5.16
C ASN A 88 10.87 -7.32 -3.67
N SER A 89 11.10 -6.08 -3.23
CA SER A 89 11.23 -5.72 -1.83
C SER A 89 10.68 -4.32 -1.59
N LEU A 90 10.11 -4.13 -0.40
CA LEU A 90 9.52 -2.88 0.07
C LEU A 90 10.04 -2.59 1.47
N SER A 91 10.46 -1.35 1.74
CA SER A 91 10.78 -0.88 3.08
C SER A 91 10.39 0.58 3.25
N ASN A 92 9.84 0.93 4.41
CA ASN A 92 9.79 2.30 4.87
C ASN A 92 11.23 2.74 5.18
N ALA A 93 11.62 3.94 4.75
CA ALA A 93 12.91 4.55 5.00
C ALA A 93 12.85 5.68 6.06
N GLY A 94 11.64 6.04 6.50
CA GLY A 94 11.39 7.28 7.25
C GLY A 94 11.55 8.51 6.36
N ASP A 95 11.57 9.69 6.95
CA ASP A 95 11.94 10.91 6.22
C ASP A 95 13.47 10.99 6.08
N VAL A 96 14.00 10.53 4.96
CA VAL A 96 15.46 10.46 4.72
C VAL A 96 16.00 11.83 4.31
N ASN A 97 15.15 12.68 3.72
CA ASN A 97 15.58 13.92 3.08
C ASN A 97 15.26 15.18 3.92
N GLY A 98 14.46 15.06 4.99
CA GLY A 98 14.09 16.11 5.92
C GLY A 98 12.94 17.00 5.44
N ASP A 99 12.10 16.55 4.51
CA ASP A 99 10.97 17.34 3.96
C ASP A 99 9.66 17.16 4.74
N GLY A 100 9.66 16.30 5.76
CA GLY A 100 8.51 16.01 6.60
C GLY A 100 7.59 14.93 6.07
N PHE A 101 7.94 14.23 4.97
CA PHE A 101 7.17 13.11 4.42
C PHE A 101 7.96 11.81 4.54
N ALA A 102 7.27 10.68 4.69
CA ALA A 102 7.92 9.38 4.70
C ALA A 102 8.44 8.97 3.31
N ASP A 103 9.65 8.44 3.25
CA ASP A 103 10.28 7.87 2.06
C ASP A 103 10.19 6.33 2.03
N LEU A 104 10.24 5.79 0.82
CA LEU A 104 10.17 4.36 0.52
C LEU A 104 11.42 3.88 -0.21
N ILE A 105 11.95 2.73 0.21
CA ILE A 105 12.95 1.96 -0.54
C ILE A 105 12.23 0.82 -1.28
N ILE A 106 12.37 0.78 -2.60
CA ILE A 106 11.75 -0.23 -3.46
C ILE A 106 12.83 -0.94 -4.27
N GLY A 107 12.97 -2.24 -4.04
CA GLY A 107 13.80 -3.10 -4.87
C GLY A 107 13.00 -3.62 -6.06
N VAL A 108 13.40 -3.26 -7.28
CA VAL A 108 12.79 -3.77 -8.52
C VAL A 108 13.78 -4.70 -9.22
N PRO A 109 13.36 -5.89 -9.71
CA PRO A 109 14.24 -6.74 -10.48
C PRO A 109 14.56 -6.08 -11.82
N TYR A 110 15.83 -6.13 -12.23
CA TYR A 110 16.30 -5.67 -13.55
C TYR A 110 16.30 -4.14 -13.76
N THR A 111 16.11 -3.34 -12.71
CA THR A 111 16.31 -1.88 -12.71
C THR A 111 17.02 -1.51 -11.41
N THR A 112 17.90 -0.49 -11.43
CA THR A 112 18.54 0.02 -10.21
C THR A 112 17.47 0.42 -9.17
N THR A 113 17.72 0.13 -7.90
CA THR A 113 16.87 0.47 -6.75
C THR A 113 16.24 1.85 -6.89
N LEU A 114 14.92 1.95 -6.72
CA LEU A 114 14.20 3.21 -6.77
C LEU A 114 13.77 3.57 -5.34
N ALA A 115 14.29 4.69 -4.83
CA ALA A 115 13.67 5.35 -3.70
C ALA A 115 12.56 6.28 -4.23
N LEU A 116 11.32 6.11 -3.78
CA LEU A 116 10.24 7.09 -3.94
C LEU A 116 10.12 7.78 -2.56
N ARG A 117 10.39 9.07 -2.32
CA ARG A 117 10.29 10.26 -3.19
C ARG A 117 11.44 11.26 -2.95
N CYS A 118 11.75 12.00 -4.01
CA CYS A 118 12.18 13.39 -3.94
C CYS A 118 11.05 14.15 -4.65
N ARG A 119 10.33 15.04 -3.96
CA ARG A 119 9.40 15.93 -4.65
C ARG A 119 10.21 16.94 -5.47
N LEU A 120 10.14 16.83 -6.80
CA LEU A 120 10.40 17.97 -7.67
C LEU A 120 9.15 18.86 -7.67
N GLY A 121 9.17 19.93 -6.87
CA GLY A 121 8.23 21.07 -6.96
C GLY A 121 6.88 20.90 -6.29
#